data_AF-A0A8H5C8V3-F1
#
_entry.id   AF-A0A8H5C8V3-F1
#
_cell.length_a   1.000
_cell.length_b   1.000
_cell.length_c   1.000
_cell.angle_alpha   90.00
_cell.angle_beta   90.00
_cell.angle_gamma   90.00
#
_symmetry.space_group_name_H-M   'P 1'
#
loop_
_entity.id
_entity.type
_entity.pdbx_description
1 polymer ?
#
loop_
_entity_poly.entity_id
_entity_poly.type
_entity_poly.pdbx_seq_one_letter_code
_entity_poly.pdbx_strand_id
1 'polypeptide(L)'
;MAVEPAPGKDWQLESTIIELSPSTVGPAVGKSIRRLYTSLADGLDVEAARRFAEWFAVHMSNFGFQWVWKEWVPDLELTVQHPKRAFMRRAIEFEIRLAYHERIFKTLPEQMQAADAYTIPDNGPTPAFEYEDPGKFSLFRIHSLSLLNAEDVITHLDTLRESLESSDEPDVDSTVRSIAVQSLLHIGSRSFSHLLNAIERYLPLLRNLAGGGASSTTGVGGSAEARTDILAAAAAFWKHNRQMVAIVFDKLMQYQIVDPTDGGVDVPQWVGYRQLSEVSPMNLSAFEWDLLRAAIDKANGRVVSARRKVVALRKEDDDTRAKAKAGSGLIPTWRSILRLSRRVSNLSLSVHFISVAKDTNERTDQMNLLVEEADADSPQLVAALKAYSSLTKEQRMALSKTLEGFISCLAPSSTAPHPNPQARTVVSESAWENRAN
;
A
#
# COMPACT_ATOMS: atom_id res chain seq x y z
N MET A 1 -33.76 -4.36 10.61
CA MET A 1 -32.30 -4.56 10.69
C MET A 1 -31.82 -4.74 9.25
N ALA A 2 -31.39 -3.65 8.62
CA ALA A 2 -30.77 -3.74 7.30
C ALA A 2 -29.39 -4.36 7.48
N VAL A 3 -29.19 -5.54 6.93
CA VAL A 3 -27.89 -6.19 6.86
C VAL A 3 -27.05 -5.34 5.92
N GLU A 4 -25.97 -4.73 6.41
CA GLU A 4 -24.99 -4.08 5.53
C GLU A 4 -24.53 -5.10 4.48
N PRO A 5 -24.67 -4.81 3.18
CA PRO A 5 -24.23 -5.73 2.15
C PRO A 5 -22.70 -5.85 2.20
N ALA A 6 -22.22 -7.10 2.19
CA ALA A 6 -20.80 -7.40 2.12
C ALA A 6 -20.23 -6.85 0.78
N PRO A 7 -19.03 -6.24 0.81
CA PRO A 7 -18.39 -5.72 -0.40
C PRO A 7 -18.17 -6.88 -1.38
N GLY A 8 -18.85 -6.82 -2.52
CA GLY A 8 -18.83 -7.87 -3.55
C GLY A 8 -20.19 -8.36 -4.05
N LYS A 9 -21.30 -7.97 -3.42
CA LYS A 9 -22.66 -8.25 -3.96
C LYS A 9 -23.20 -7.17 -4.89
N ASP A 10 -22.69 -5.94 -4.81
CA ASP A 10 -23.33 -4.80 -5.46
C ASP A 10 -23.05 -4.68 -6.97
N TRP A 11 -21.91 -5.17 -7.46
CA TRP A 11 -21.63 -5.17 -8.91
C TRP A 11 -22.50 -6.19 -9.66
N GLN A 12 -22.86 -7.30 -9.02
CA GLN A 12 -23.82 -8.27 -9.56
C GLN A 12 -25.20 -7.62 -9.72
N LEU A 13 -25.57 -6.64 -8.89
CA LEU A 13 -26.86 -5.97 -9.02
C LEU A 13 -26.97 -5.24 -10.35
N GLU A 14 -25.96 -4.48 -10.77
CA GLU A 14 -26.02 -3.73 -12.03
C GLU A 14 -26.06 -4.67 -13.25
N SER A 15 -25.16 -5.66 -13.31
CA SER A 15 -25.17 -6.61 -14.43
C SER A 15 -26.51 -7.36 -14.49
N THR A 16 -27.03 -7.79 -13.34
CA THR A 16 -28.37 -8.42 -13.25
C THR A 16 -29.47 -7.47 -13.71
N ILE A 17 -29.43 -6.18 -13.34
CA ILE A 17 -30.43 -5.19 -13.76
C ILE A 17 -30.36 -4.95 -15.29
N ILE A 18 -29.16 -4.92 -15.88
CA ILE A 18 -28.98 -4.80 -17.32
C ILE A 18 -29.52 -6.04 -18.04
N GLU A 19 -29.25 -7.24 -17.54
CA GLU A 19 -29.80 -8.49 -18.08
C GLU A 19 -31.34 -8.54 -18.02
N LEU A 20 -31.92 -8.01 -16.94
CA LEU A 20 -33.37 -7.94 -16.77
C LEU A 20 -34.05 -6.91 -17.70
N SER A 21 -33.34 -5.88 -18.17
CA SER A 21 -33.92 -4.80 -18.98
C SER A 21 -32.89 -4.13 -19.92
N PRO A 22 -32.33 -4.88 -20.89
CA PRO A 22 -31.20 -4.40 -21.68
C PRO A 22 -31.54 -3.21 -22.59
N SER A 23 -32.77 -3.15 -23.11
CA SER A 23 -33.21 -2.10 -24.05
C SER A 23 -33.39 -0.72 -23.40
N THR A 24 -33.53 -0.65 -22.07
CA THR A 24 -33.74 0.60 -21.34
C THR A 24 -32.54 0.96 -20.48
N VAL A 25 -31.97 -0.01 -19.76
CA VAL A 25 -30.88 0.22 -18.80
C VAL A 25 -29.53 0.39 -19.52
N GLY A 26 -29.24 -0.45 -20.52
CA GLY A 26 -27.98 -0.37 -21.27
C GLY A 26 -27.71 1.03 -21.85
N PRO A 27 -28.65 1.63 -22.60
CA PRO A 27 -28.50 3.01 -23.10
C PRO A 27 -28.33 4.06 -21.99
N ALA A 28 -29.04 3.90 -20.86
CA ALA A 28 -28.94 4.82 -19.73
C ALA A 28 -27.56 4.76 -19.06
N VAL A 29 -26.99 3.56 -18.89
CA VAL A 29 -25.64 3.36 -18.38
C VAL A 29 -24.61 3.96 -19.34
N GLY A 30 -24.73 3.67 -20.64
CA GLY A 30 -23.85 4.26 -21.66
C GLY A 30 -23.89 5.79 -21.69
N LYS A 31 -25.06 6.41 -21.46
CA LYS A 31 -25.20 7.87 -21.34
C LYS A 31 -24.55 8.39 -20.05
N SER A 32 -24.64 7.63 -18.96
CA SER A 32 -24.04 7.98 -17.67
C SER A 32 -22.51 7.92 -17.72
N ILE A 33 -21.93 6.88 -18.35
CA ILE A 33 -20.48 6.78 -18.59
C ILE A 33 -19.98 8.00 -19.37
N ARG A 34 -20.67 8.38 -20.45
CA ARG A 34 -20.30 9.58 -21.24
C ARG A 34 -20.35 10.85 -20.40
N ARG A 35 -21.39 11.02 -19.57
CA ARG A 35 -21.51 12.18 -18.68
C ARG A 35 -20.37 12.24 -17.66
N LEU A 36 -20.07 11.13 -17.00
CA LEU A 36 -18.95 11.04 -16.05
C LEU A 36 -17.61 11.34 -16.72
N TYR A 37 -17.39 10.80 -17.93
CA TYR A 37 -16.19 11.05 -18.72
C TYR A 37 -16.05 12.53 -19.10
N THR A 38 -17.13 13.20 -19.51
CA THR A 38 -17.13 14.65 -19.75
C THR A 38 -16.77 15.42 -18.47
N SER A 39 -17.38 15.07 -17.33
CA SER A 39 -17.13 15.75 -16.06
C SER A 39 -15.70 15.62 -15.54
N LEU A 40 -14.88 14.68 -16.05
CA LEU A 40 -13.45 14.64 -15.74
C LEU A 40 -12.73 15.94 -16.12
N ALA A 41 -13.14 16.60 -17.20
CA ALA A 41 -12.59 17.89 -17.62
C ALA A 41 -13.12 19.05 -16.77
N ASP A 42 -14.31 18.90 -16.20
CA ASP A 42 -15.00 19.91 -15.39
C ASP A 42 -14.58 19.90 -13.91
N GLY A 43 -13.57 19.10 -13.55
CA GLY A 43 -13.07 18.99 -12.18
C GLY A 43 -13.78 17.96 -11.32
N LEU A 44 -14.22 16.82 -11.90
CA LEU A 44 -14.67 15.67 -11.13
C LEU A 44 -13.61 15.30 -10.08
N ASP A 45 -14.06 15.10 -8.84
CA ASP A 45 -13.20 14.73 -7.73
C ASP A 45 -12.31 13.52 -8.06
N VAL A 46 -11.06 13.53 -7.57
CA VAL A 46 -10.03 12.55 -7.94
C VAL A 46 -10.40 11.14 -7.46
N GLU A 47 -11.01 11.02 -6.27
CA GLU A 47 -11.48 9.74 -5.75
C GLU A 47 -12.72 9.25 -6.52
N ALA A 48 -13.62 10.15 -6.91
CA ALA A 48 -14.74 9.81 -7.79
C ALA A 48 -14.27 9.33 -9.17
N ALA A 49 -13.29 10.01 -9.77
CA ALA A 49 -12.68 9.60 -11.04
C ALA A 49 -11.99 8.24 -10.94
N ARG A 50 -11.30 7.95 -9.82
CA ARG A 50 -10.69 6.64 -9.55
C ARG A 50 -11.74 5.53 -9.49
N ARG A 51 -12.80 5.73 -8.68
CA ARG A 51 -13.91 4.77 -8.57
C ARG A 51 -14.64 4.58 -9.89
N PHE A 52 -14.80 5.65 -10.68
CA PHE A 52 -15.38 5.57 -12.01
C PHE A 52 -14.54 4.66 -12.92
N ALA A 53 -13.21 4.78 -12.92
CA ALA A 53 -12.34 3.91 -13.72
C ALA A 53 -12.39 2.44 -13.27
N GLU A 54 -12.40 2.17 -11.96
CA GLU A 54 -12.55 0.82 -11.40
C GLU A 54 -13.88 0.18 -11.80
N TRP A 55 -14.97 0.92 -11.59
CA TRP A 55 -16.31 0.50 -11.95
C TRP A 55 -16.43 0.26 -13.46
N PHE A 56 -15.93 1.19 -14.28
CA PHE A 56 -15.94 1.06 -15.73
C PHE A 56 -15.24 -0.23 -16.17
N ALA A 57 -14.04 -0.52 -15.69
CA ALA A 57 -13.30 -1.72 -16.06
C ALA A 57 -14.00 -3.01 -15.63
N VAL A 58 -14.56 -3.04 -14.41
CA VAL A 58 -15.35 -4.19 -13.92
C VAL A 58 -16.61 -4.38 -14.77
N HIS A 59 -17.34 -3.30 -15.05
CA HIS A 59 -18.50 -3.32 -15.95
C HIS A 59 -18.11 -3.88 -17.32
N MET A 60 -17.07 -3.31 -17.95
CA MET A 60 -16.60 -3.76 -19.27
C MET A 60 -16.19 -5.23 -19.29
N SER A 61 -15.58 -5.75 -18.22
CA SER A 61 -15.22 -7.18 -18.16
C SER A 61 -16.41 -8.14 -18.23
N ASN A 62 -17.59 -7.71 -17.76
CA ASN A 62 -18.84 -8.48 -17.87
C ASN A 62 -19.48 -8.41 -19.27
N PHE A 63 -19.18 -7.37 -20.05
CA PHE A 63 -19.69 -7.17 -21.42
C PHE A 63 -18.61 -7.36 -22.50
N GLY A 64 -17.63 -8.23 -22.22
CA GLY A 64 -16.63 -8.65 -23.21
C GLY A 64 -15.61 -7.58 -23.59
N PHE A 65 -15.43 -6.55 -22.75
CA PHE A 65 -14.55 -5.39 -22.99
C PHE A 65 -14.93 -4.57 -24.22
N GLN A 66 -16.24 -4.46 -24.50
CA GLN A 66 -16.75 -3.74 -25.66
C GLN A 66 -17.18 -2.32 -25.28
N TRP A 67 -16.30 -1.36 -25.53
CA TRP A 67 -16.61 0.06 -25.48
C TRP A 67 -16.37 0.74 -26.83
N VAL A 68 -17.10 1.81 -27.12
CA VAL A 68 -16.93 2.61 -28.35
C VAL A 68 -15.76 3.59 -28.19
N TRP A 69 -14.55 3.04 -28.00
CA TRP A 69 -13.31 3.81 -27.78
C TRP A 69 -13.03 4.90 -28.81
N LYS A 70 -13.52 4.72 -30.04
CA LYS A 70 -13.40 5.71 -31.13
C LYS A 70 -13.98 7.08 -30.75
N GLU A 71 -14.97 7.14 -29.85
CA GLU A 71 -15.53 8.40 -29.35
C GLU A 71 -14.53 9.25 -28.57
N TRP A 72 -13.47 8.65 -28.03
CA TRP A 72 -12.46 9.33 -27.21
C TRP A 72 -11.14 9.57 -27.95
N VAL A 73 -11.01 9.14 -29.22
CA VAL A 73 -9.82 9.40 -30.05
C VAL A 73 -9.48 10.89 -30.19
N PRO A 74 -10.46 11.81 -30.35
CA PRO A 74 -10.14 13.25 -30.42
C PRO A 74 -9.45 13.78 -29.15
N ASP A 75 -9.72 13.18 -27.98
CA ASP A 75 -9.11 13.59 -26.72
C ASP A 75 -7.62 13.17 -26.61
N LEU A 76 -7.06 12.46 -27.59
CA LEU A 76 -5.62 12.20 -27.69
C LEU A 76 -4.80 13.47 -27.99
N GLU A 77 -5.42 14.48 -28.61
CA GLU A 77 -4.81 15.80 -28.87
C GLU A 77 -4.56 16.60 -27.58
N LEU A 78 -5.20 16.21 -26.47
CA LEU A 78 -5.00 16.83 -25.17
C LEU A 78 -3.64 16.42 -24.58
N THR A 79 -3.13 17.24 -23.66
CA THR A 79 -1.89 16.95 -22.93
C THR A 79 -1.97 15.60 -22.23
N VAL A 80 -0.84 14.89 -22.16
CA VAL A 80 -0.80 13.54 -21.57
C VAL A 80 -1.36 13.54 -20.15
N GLN A 81 -1.14 14.61 -19.39
CA GLN A 81 -1.60 14.78 -18.00
C GLN A 81 -3.11 15.10 -17.87
N HIS A 82 -3.83 15.37 -18.97
CA HIS A 82 -5.24 15.72 -18.93
C HIS A 82 -6.09 14.62 -18.26
N PRO A 83 -7.06 14.95 -17.38
CA PRO A 83 -7.85 13.97 -16.62
C PRO A 83 -8.52 12.88 -17.47
N LYS A 84 -9.03 13.24 -18.64
CA LYS A 84 -9.58 12.27 -19.61
C LYS A 84 -8.54 11.26 -20.11
N ARG A 85 -7.33 11.72 -20.43
CA ARG A 85 -6.21 10.85 -20.85
C ARG A 85 -5.72 9.99 -19.71
N ALA A 86 -5.70 10.52 -18.48
CA ALA A 86 -5.41 9.75 -17.28
C ALA A 86 -6.47 8.66 -17.02
N PHE A 87 -7.76 8.95 -17.25
CA PHE A 87 -8.83 7.97 -17.16
C PHE A 87 -8.66 6.86 -18.18
N MET A 88 -8.39 7.17 -19.46
CA MET A 88 -8.18 6.15 -20.50
C MET A 88 -7.08 5.16 -20.11
N ARG A 89 -5.90 5.66 -19.74
CA ARG A 89 -4.79 4.82 -19.26
C ARG A 89 -5.19 3.93 -18.07
N ARG A 90 -5.92 4.50 -17.11
CA ARG A 90 -6.30 3.78 -15.89
C ARG A 90 -7.36 2.71 -16.14
N ALA A 91 -8.38 3.03 -16.93
CA ALA A 91 -9.41 2.08 -17.32
C ALA A 91 -8.76 0.88 -18.04
N ILE A 92 -7.90 1.14 -19.01
CA ILE A 92 -7.15 0.10 -19.75
C ILE A 92 -6.25 -0.69 -18.81
N GLU A 93 -5.53 -0.05 -17.90
CA GLU A 93 -4.71 -0.74 -16.90
C GLU A 93 -5.54 -1.73 -16.07
N PHE A 94 -6.73 -1.33 -15.61
CA PHE A 94 -7.63 -2.20 -14.87
C PHE A 94 -8.23 -3.32 -15.73
N GLU A 95 -8.60 -3.04 -16.99
CA GLU A 95 -9.05 -4.07 -17.92
C GLU A 95 -7.95 -5.11 -18.19
N ILE A 96 -6.68 -4.70 -18.31
CA ILE A 96 -5.54 -5.61 -18.46
C ILE A 96 -5.40 -6.50 -17.22
N ARG A 97 -5.58 -5.97 -16.01
CA ARG A 97 -5.54 -6.77 -14.77
C ARG A 97 -6.69 -7.78 -14.68
N LEU A 98 -7.84 -7.47 -15.29
CA LEU A 98 -9.00 -8.36 -15.38
C LEU A 98 -8.91 -9.34 -16.58
N ALA A 99 -7.91 -9.18 -17.45
CA ALA A 99 -7.69 -9.99 -18.63
C ALA A 99 -6.18 -10.16 -18.90
N TYR A 100 -5.73 -9.87 -20.12
CA TYR A 100 -4.33 -9.85 -20.51
C TYR A 100 -4.13 -8.81 -21.60
N HIS A 101 -2.92 -8.26 -21.68
CA HIS A 101 -2.58 -7.11 -22.52
C HIS A 101 -3.04 -7.26 -23.98
N GLU A 102 -2.69 -8.37 -24.64
CA GLU A 102 -3.02 -8.60 -26.04
C GLU A 102 -4.54 -8.57 -26.32
N ARG A 103 -5.37 -9.05 -25.37
CA ARG A 103 -6.83 -9.00 -25.51
C ARG A 103 -7.33 -7.56 -25.51
N ILE A 104 -6.89 -6.76 -24.55
CA ILE A 104 -7.33 -5.37 -24.40
C ILE A 104 -6.79 -4.52 -25.55
N PHE A 105 -5.54 -4.73 -25.95
CA PHE A 105 -4.91 -4.07 -27.10
C PHE A 105 -5.79 -4.17 -28.37
N LYS A 106 -6.33 -5.36 -28.65
CA LYS A 106 -7.22 -5.61 -29.81
C LYS A 106 -8.59 -4.93 -29.73
N THR A 107 -9.02 -4.46 -28.56
CA THR A 107 -10.28 -3.71 -28.41
C THR A 107 -10.15 -2.23 -28.78
N LEU A 108 -8.92 -1.71 -28.82
CA LEU A 108 -8.62 -0.31 -29.02
C LEU A 108 -8.51 0.05 -30.51
N PRO A 109 -8.90 1.27 -30.93
CA PRO A 109 -8.59 1.80 -32.26
C PRO A 109 -7.08 1.96 -32.47
N GLU A 110 -6.62 1.90 -33.73
CA GLU A 110 -5.21 2.00 -34.11
C GLU A 110 -4.52 3.26 -33.54
N GLN A 111 -5.23 4.39 -33.50
CA GLN A 111 -4.71 5.66 -32.95
C GLN A 111 -4.35 5.56 -31.46
N MET A 112 -5.05 4.70 -30.70
CA MET A 112 -4.79 4.49 -29.27
C MET A 112 -3.73 3.42 -29.01
N GLN A 113 -3.42 2.60 -30.02
CA GLN A 113 -2.40 1.55 -29.94
C GLN A 113 -0.98 2.09 -30.13
N ALA A 114 -0.84 3.26 -30.76
CA ALA A 114 0.46 3.88 -31.01
C ALA A 114 1.16 4.28 -29.70
N ALA A 115 2.48 4.06 -29.63
CA ALA A 115 3.28 4.30 -28.42
C ALA A 115 3.25 5.77 -27.95
N ASP A 116 3.20 6.72 -28.90
CA ASP A 116 3.07 8.16 -28.67
C ASP A 116 1.66 8.57 -28.18
N ALA A 117 0.68 7.68 -28.31
CA ALA A 117 -0.65 7.90 -27.76
C ALA A 117 -0.72 7.66 -26.25
N TYR A 118 0.34 7.15 -25.60
CA TYR A 118 0.43 6.91 -24.14
C TYR A 118 -0.90 6.46 -23.52
N THR A 119 -1.57 5.48 -24.14
CA THR A 119 -2.92 5.02 -23.74
C THR A 119 -2.85 3.61 -23.18
N ILE A 120 -2.13 2.72 -23.87
CA ILE A 120 -1.79 1.37 -23.42
C ILE A 120 -0.27 1.23 -23.38
N PRO A 121 0.33 0.46 -22.45
CA PRO A 121 1.76 0.16 -22.50
C PRO A 121 2.14 -0.62 -23.76
N ASP A 122 3.36 -0.43 -24.28
CA ASP A 122 3.83 -1.13 -25.49
C ASP A 122 3.88 -2.65 -25.32
N ASN A 123 4.29 -3.10 -24.12
CA ASN A 123 4.42 -4.49 -23.76
C ASN A 123 3.48 -4.86 -22.62
N GLY A 124 3.08 -6.13 -22.59
CA GLY A 124 2.31 -6.68 -21.47
C GLY A 124 3.10 -6.71 -20.16
N PRO A 125 2.42 -7.02 -19.03
CA PRO A 125 3.08 -7.07 -17.73
C PRO A 125 4.14 -8.17 -17.65
N THR A 126 5.41 -7.80 -17.56
CA THR A 126 6.56 -8.72 -17.48
C THR A 126 7.57 -8.29 -16.42
N PRO A 127 8.41 -9.22 -15.92
CA PRO A 127 9.57 -8.86 -15.11
C PRO A 127 10.66 -8.20 -15.96
N ALA A 128 11.41 -7.29 -15.35
CA ALA A 128 12.58 -6.62 -15.91
C ALA A 128 13.81 -7.00 -15.07
N PHE A 129 14.38 -8.17 -15.36
CA PHE A 129 15.52 -8.68 -14.60
C PHE A 129 16.83 -8.10 -15.12
N GLU A 130 17.53 -7.32 -14.29
CA GLU A 130 18.73 -6.59 -14.72
C GLU A 130 19.98 -7.49 -14.85
N TYR A 131 19.98 -8.61 -14.14
CA TYR A 131 21.14 -9.48 -13.99
C TYR A 131 21.06 -10.76 -14.86
N GLU A 132 20.30 -10.71 -15.95
CA GLU A 132 20.20 -11.83 -16.91
C GLU A 132 21.48 -11.98 -17.75
N ASP A 133 22.14 -10.86 -18.05
CA ASP A 133 23.34 -10.82 -18.88
C ASP A 133 24.59 -11.34 -18.12
N PRO A 134 25.26 -12.41 -18.61
CA PRO A 134 26.43 -12.99 -17.96
C PRO A 134 27.63 -12.05 -17.80
N GLY A 135 27.65 -10.94 -18.54
CA GLY A 135 28.77 -10.01 -18.62
C GLY A 135 28.83 -8.96 -17.52
N LYS A 136 27.70 -8.64 -16.85
CA LYS A 136 27.67 -7.61 -15.78
C LYS A 136 28.03 -8.19 -14.41
N PHE A 137 27.56 -9.40 -14.08
CA PHE A 137 27.84 -10.05 -12.79
C PHE A 137 27.87 -11.58 -12.95
N SER A 138 28.90 -12.09 -13.65
CA SER A 138 29.10 -13.52 -13.92
C SER A 138 29.11 -14.42 -12.66
N LEU A 139 29.36 -13.82 -11.49
CA LEU A 139 29.52 -14.51 -10.21
C LEU A 139 28.20 -14.96 -9.58
N PHE A 140 27.07 -14.31 -9.89
CA PHE A 140 25.77 -14.66 -9.33
C PHE A 140 24.94 -15.41 -10.37
N ARG A 141 25.27 -16.68 -10.63
CA ARG A 141 24.37 -17.54 -11.40
C ARG A 141 23.10 -17.77 -10.58
N ILE A 142 22.05 -17.01 -10.83
CA ILE A 142 20.70 -17.17 -10.22
C ILE A 142 20.24 -18.63 -10.17
N HIS A 143 20.71 -19.45 -11.11
CA HIS A 143 20.46 -20.89 -11.14
C HIS A 143 20.96 -21.63 -9.88
N SER A 144 22.10 -21.24 -9.29
CA SER A 144 22.59 -21.84 -8.03
C SER A 144 21.71 -21.48 -6.85
N LEU A 145 21.21 -20.23 -6.77
CA LEU A 145 20.36 -19.79 -5.65
C LEU A 145 19.12 -20.65 -5.47
N SER A 146 18.45 -21.04 -6.56
CA SER A 146 17.25 -21.89 -6.51
C SER A 146 17.47 -23.25 -5.83
N LEU A 147 18.72 -23.72 -5.80
CA LEU A 147 19.14 -24.99 -5.21
C LEU A 147 19.68 -24.84 -3.78
N LEU A 148 20.03 -23.62 -3.37
CA LEU A 148 20.65 -23.34 -2.08
C LEU A 148 19.63 -23.00 -0.99
N ASN A 149 19.96 -23.27 0.27
CA ASN A 149 19.17 -22.81 1.40
C ASN A 149 19.46 -21.31 1.68
N ALA A 150 18.73 -20.66 2.58
CA ALA A 150 18.90 -19.24 2.84
C ALA A 150 20.29 -18.89 3.44
N GLU A 151 20.89 -19.78 4.23
CA GLU A 151 22.19 -19.57 4.89
C GLU A 151 23.35 -19.65 3.89
N ASP A 152 23.29 -20.63 2.99
CA ASP A 152 24.25 -20.78 1.90
C ASP A 152 24.25 -19.54 1.00
N VAL A 153 23.05 -19.00 0.70
CA VAL A 153 22.92 -17.78 -0.11
C VAL A 153 23.53 -16.57 0.60
N ILE A 154 23.34 -16.42 1.92
CA ILE A 154 23.99 -15.34 2.69
C ILE A 154 25.51 -15.45 2.58
N THR A 155 26.06 -16.66 2.74
CA THR A 155 27.51 -16.90 2.61
C THR A 155 28.03 -16.53 1.22
N HIS A 156 27.30 -16.87 0.16
CA HIS A 156 27.65 -16.47 -1.20
C HIS A 156 27.57 -14.96 -1.43
N LEU A 157 26.62 -14.26 -0.79
CA LEU A 157 26.53 -12.81 -0.86
C LEU A 157 27.69 -12.12 -0.15
N ASP A 158 28.22 -12.70 0.94
CA ASP A 158 29.41 -12.16 1.60
C ASP A 158 30.65 -12.31 0.71
N THR A 159 30.83 -13.44 0.01
CA THR A 159 31.89 -13.58 -1.00
C THR A 159 31.73 -12.61 -2.16
N LEU A 160 30.48 -12.35 -2.60
CA LEU A 160 30.19 -11.35 -3.64
C LEU A 160 30.56 -9.95 -3.16
N ARG A 161 30.20 -9.60 -1.91
CA ARG A 161 30.56 -8.31 -1.30
C ARG A 161 32.08 -8.11 -1.31
N GLU A 162 32.85 -9.08 -0.83
CA GLU A 162 34.32 -9.02 -0.84
C GLU A 162 34.89 -8.82 -2.26
N SER A 163 34.29 -9.47 -3.25
CA SER A 163 34.68 -9.29 -4.66
C SER A 163 34.37 -7.89 -5.18
N LEU A 164 33.23 -7.30 -4.81
CA LEU A 164 32.81 -5.98 -5.26
C LEU A 164 33.57 -4.85 -4.56
N GLU A 165 33.94 -5.04 -3.30
CA GLU A 165 34.85 -4.14 -2.58
C GLU A 165 36.22 -4.06 -3.27
N SER A 166 36.67 -5.14 -3.92
CA SER A 166 37.91 -5.16 -4.70
C SER A 166 37.82 -4.48 -6.07
N SER A 167 36.61 -4.21 -6.57
CA SER A 167 36.37 -3.64 -7.91
C SER A 167 35.99 -2.14 -7.91
N ASP A 168 36.13 -1.44 -6.78
CA ASP A 168 35.82 0.00 -6.63
C ASP A 168 34.37 0.38 -7.03
N GLU A 169 33.42 -0.54 -6.84
CA GLU A 169 32.00 -0.29 -7.11
C GLU A 169 31.41 0.66 -6.05
N PRO A 170 30.75 1.76 -6.46
CA PRO A 170 30.02 2.61 -5.53
C PRO A 170 28.86 1.85 -4.90
N ASP A 171 28.73 1.96 -3.58
CA ASP A 171 27.62 1.39 -2.80
C ASP A 171 27.43 -0.13 -3.03
N VAL A 172 28.47 -0.88 -2.64
CA VAL A 172 28.50 -2.35 -2.68
C VAL A 172 27.28 -2.96 -1.98
N ASP A 173 26.87 -2.40 -0.85
CA ASP A 173 25.77 -2.93 -0.04
C ASP A 173 24.41 -2.81 -0.74
N SER A 174 24.12 -1.67 -1.37
CA SER A 174 22.89 -1.52 -2.18
C SER A 174 22.91 -2.45 -3.39
N THR A 175 24.07 -2.60 -4.05
CA THR A 175 24.25 -3.48 -5.21
C THR A 175 24.01 -4.96 -4.84
N VAL A 176 24.61 -5.44 -3.74
CA VAL A 176 24.42 -6.80 -3.22
C VAL A 176 22.95 -7.05 -2.86
N ARG A 177 22.28 -6.09 -2.20
CA ARG A 177 20.84 -6.15 -1.92
C ARG A 177 20.00 -6.25 -3.19
N SER A 178 20.28 -5.41 -4.19
CA SER A 178 19.57 -5.43 -5.47
C SER A 178 19.72 -6.77 -6.19
N ILE A 179 20.95 -7.30 -6.29
CA ILE A 179 21.22 -8.61 -6.90
C ILE A 179 20.42 -9.72 -6.19
N ALA A 180 20.47 -9.76 -4.85
CA ALA A 180 19.78 -10.78 -4.08
C ALA A 180 18.25 -10.70 -4.24
N VAL A 181 17.67 -9.51 -4.13
CA VAL A 181 16.22 -9.29 -4.23
C VAL A 181 15.72 -9.57 -5.63
N GLN A 182 16.36 -9.04 -6.67
CA GLN A 182 15.94 -9.29 -8.05
C GLN A 182 16.06 -10.77 -8.41
N SER A 183 17.10 -11.46 -7.94
CA SER A 183 17.28 -12.90 -8.20
C SER A 183 16.19 -13.75 -7.52
N LEU A 184 15.84 -13.42 -6.27
CA LEU A 184 14.72 -14.06 -5.55
C LEU A 184 13.41 -13.86 -6.30
N LEU A 185 13.12 -12.63 -6.72
CA LEU A 185 11.89 -12.31 -7.47
C LEU A 185 11.87 -13.00 -8.83
N HIS A 186 13.01 -13.14 -9.50
CA HIS A 186 13.14 -13.88 -10.75
C HIS A 186 12.75 -15.35 -10.58
N ILE A 187 13.25 -16.03 -9.55
CA ILE A 187 12.89 -17.43 -9.22
C ILE A 187 11.37 -17.55 -8.96
N GLY A 188 10.77 -16.56 -8.31
CA GLY A 188 9.34 -16.53 -7.99
C GLY A 188 8.41 -16.01 -9.10
N SER A 189 8.94 -15.53 -10.23
CA SER A 189 8.20 -14.68 -11.18
C SER A 189 7.10 -15.39 -11.97
N ARG A 190 7.08 -16.73 -11.99
CA ARG A 190 6.16 -17.53 -12.82
C ARG A 190 4.68 -17.39 -12.43
N SER A 191 4.39 -17.24 -11.14
CA SER A 191 3.01 -17.08 -10.64
C SER A 191 3.04 -16.57 -9.20
N PHE A 192 1.89 -16.13 -8.70
CA PHE A 192 1.76 -15.70 -7.30
C PHE A 192 2.16 -16.78 -6.28
N SER A 193 1.81 -18.05 -6.52
CA SER A 193 2.21 -19.14 -5.61
C SER A 193 3.72 -19.38 -5.61
N HIS A 194 4.37 -19.27 -6.78
CA HIS A 194 5.83 -19.38 -6.87
C HIS A 194 6.52 -18.21 -6.15
N LEU A 195 5.97 -16.99 -6.28
CA LEU A 195 6.44 -15.82 -5.55
C LEU A 195 6.35 -16.03 -4.03
N LEU A 196 5.20 -16.48 -3.52
CA LEU A 196 5.04 -16.71 -2.07
C LEU A 196 5.99 -17.79 -1.57
N ASN A 197 6.10 -18.91 -2.28
CA ASN A 197 7.02 -19.98 -1.91
C ASN A 197 8.48 -19.50 -1.89
N ALA A 198 8.88 -18.66 -2.85
CA ALA A 198 10.20 -18.07 -2.88
C ALA A 198 10.43 -17.12 -1.68
N ILE A 199 9.50 -16.19 -1.42
CA ILE A 199 9.61 -15.27 -0.28
C ILE A 199 9.69 -16.04 1.04
N GLU A 200 8.80 -17.02 1.27
CA GLU A 200 8.74 -17.80 2.51
C GLU A 200 10.01 -18.62 2.74
N ARG A 201 10.53 -19.26 1.69
CA ARG A 201 11.80 -20.02 1.75
C ARG A 201 12.99 -19.14 2.13
N TYR A 202 13.04 -17.90 1.64
CA TYR A 202 14.17 -17.00 1.84
C TYR A 202 13.89 -15.88 2.86
N LEU A 203 12.91 -16.04 3.75
CA LEU A 203 12.66 -15.08 4.85
C LEU A 203 13.92 -14.80 5.70
N PRO A 204 14.76 -15.78 6.08
CA PRO A 204 15.98 -15.50 6.84
C PRO A 204 16.93 -14.57 6.09
N LEU A 205 17.11 -14.79 4.78
CA LEU A 205 17.91 -13.93 3.90
C LEU A 205 17.32 -12.52 3.83
N LEU A 206 16.02 -12.39 3.56
CA LEU A 206 15.36 -11.08 3.48
C LEU A 206 15.47 -10.28 4.79
N ARG A 207 15.37 -10.95 5.94
CA ARG A 207 15.57 -10.31 7.25
C ARG A 207 17.03 -9.89 7.48
N ASN A 208 17.99 -10.70 7.05
CA ASN A 208 19.41 -10.35 7.12
C ASN A 208 19.71 -9.11 6.26
N LEU A 209 19.19 -9.06 5.03
CA LEU A 209 19.33 -7.92 4.13
C LEU A 209 18.67 -6.68 4.70
N ALA A 210 17.42 -6.78 5.19
CA ALA A 210 16.69 -5.66 5.79
C ALA A 210 17.33 -5.15 7.10
N GLY A 211 18.04 -6.00 7.83
CA GLY A 211 18.77 -5.65 9.04
C GLY A 211 20.07 -4.87 8.80
N GLY A 212 20.46 -4.63 7.54
CA GLY A 212 21.72 -3.97 7.19
C GLY A 212 22.94 -4.90 7.10
N GLY A 213 22.73 -6.22 7.08
CA GLY A 213 23.82 -7.22 7.02
C GLY A 213 24.69 -7.28 8.29
N ALA A 214 25.62 -8.25 8.33
CA ALA A 214 26.49 -8.51 9.49
C ALA A 214 27.54 -7.42 9.77
N SER A 215 27.72 -6.44 8.86
CA SER A 215 28.81 -5.44 8.91
C SER A 215 28.37 -4.03 9.36
N SER A 216 27.11 -3.83 9.75
CA SER A 216 26.61 -2.50 10.14
C SER A 216 27.13 -2.04 11.52
N THR A 217 28.39 -1.57 11.54
CA THR A 217 29.00 -0.83 12.65
C THR A 217 28.63 0.67 12.63
N THR A 218 27.87 1.12 11.64
CA THR A 218 27.49 2.52 11.42
C THR A 218 26.00 2.79 11.69
N GLY A 219 25.67 3.00 12.97
CA GLY A 219 24.62 3.93 13.37
C GLY A 219 23.15 3.54 13.10
N VAL A 220 22.28 4.32 13.72
CA VAL A 220 20.83 4.14 13.93
C VAL A 220 19.99 4.14 12.61
N GLY A 221 20.62 4.22 11.44
CA GLY A 221 19.97 4.36 10.12
C GLY A 221 20.10 3.18 9.14
N GLY A 222 21.06 2.25 9.32
CA GLY A 222 21.40 1.25 8.29
C GLY A 222 20.27 0.28 7.90
N SER A 223 19.31 0.03 8.81
CA SER A 223 18.17 -0.84 8.49
C SER A 223 17.09 -0.14 7.65
N ALA A 224 16.97 1.19 7.70
CA ALA A 224 15.96 1.92 6.92
C ALA A 224 16.36 2.08 5.45
N GLU A 225 17.64 2.37 5.20
CA GLU A 225 18.23 2.42 3.85
C GLU A 225 18.17 1.04 3.19
N ALA A 226 18.54 -0.02 3.92
CA ALA A 226 18.45 -1.38 3.40
C ALA A 226 17.01 -1.79 3.00
N ARG A 227 16.00 -1.40 3.79
CA ARG A 227 14.58 -1.65 3.47
C ARG A 227 14.12 -0.83 2.27
N THR A 228 14.65 0.37 2.11
CA THR A 228 14.44 1.21 0.92
C THR A 228 15.02 0.57 -0.34
N ASP A 229 16.24 0.04 -0.28
CA ASP A 229 16.87 -0.66 -1.41
C ASP A 229 16.10 -1.92 -1.80
N ILE A 230 15.59 -2.68 -0.83
CA ILE A 230 14.75 -3.85 -1.11
C ILE A 230 13.50 -3.46 -1.91
N LEU A 231 12.86 -2.36 -1.53
CA LEU A 231 11.67 -1.85 -2.21
C LEU A 231 12.00 -1.29 -3.60
N ALA A 232 13.10 -0.56 -3.73
CA ALA A 232 13.59 -0.05 -5.01
C ALA A 232 13.92 -1.20 -5.99
N ALA A 233 14.64 -2.23 -5.52
CA ALA A 233 14.97 -3.41 -6.32
C ALA A 233 13.71 -4.17 -6.76
N ALA A 234 12.72 -4.32 -5.86
CA ALA A 234 11.44 -4.95 -6.19
C ALA A 234 10.62 -4.13 -7.21
N ALA A 235 10.61 -2.80 -7.07
CA ALA A 235 9.94 -1.90 -7.99
C ALA A 235 10.61 -1.90 -9.37
N ALA A 236 11.95 -1.90 -9.42
CA ALA A 236 12.72 -1.99 -10.66
C ALA A 236 12.46 -3.32 -11.38
N PHE A 237 12.47 -4.43 -10.65
CA PHE A 237 12.18 -5.76 -11.21
C PHE A 237 10.77 -5.86 -11.80
N TRP A 238 9.76 -5.29 -11.13
CA TRP A 238 8.38 -5.29 -11.61
C TRP A 238 7.96 -3.99 -12.30
N LYS A 239 8.91 -3.23 -12.87
CA LYS A 239 8.62 -1.91 -13.44
C LYS A 239 7.52 -1.94 -14.50
N HIS A 240 7.40 -3.01 -15.29
CA HIS A 240 6.34 -3.16 -16.30
C HIS A 240 5.05 -3.79 -15.75
N ASN A 241 4.98 -4.11 -14.46
CA ASN A 241 3.84 -4.75 -13.82
C ASN A 241 3.54 -4.10 -12.45
N ARG A 242 2.82 -2.98 -12.49
CA ARG A 242 2.45 -2.19 -11.30
C ARG A 242 1.65 -3.01 -10.28
N GLN A 243 0.78 -3.92 -10.73
CA GLN A 243 0.04 -4.80 -9.84
C GLN A 243 0.98 -5.68 -9.01
N MET A 244 2.02 -6.24 -9.64
CA MET A 244 3.01 -7.07 -8.94
C MET A 244 3.86 -6.27 -7.95
N VAL A 245 4.21 -5.02 -8.26
CA VAL A 245 4.88 -4.14 -7.28
C VAL A 245 4.03 -4.01 -6.01
N ALA A 246 2.73 -3.67 -6.16
CA ALA A 246 1.82 -3.53 -5.02
C ALA A 246 1.67 -4.83 -4.21
N ILE A 247 1.57 -5.97 -4.90
CA ILE A 247 1.49 -7.28 -4.27
C ILE A 247 2.77 -7.61 -3.50
N VAL A 248 3.95 -7.42 -4.10
CA VAL A 248 5.23 -7.70 -3.45
C VAL A 248 5.42 -6.80 -2.23
N PHE A 249 5.09 -5.51 -2.34
CA PHE A 249 5.17 -4.57 -1.23
C PHE A 249 4.25 -4.98 -0.07
N ASP A 250 3.00 -5.37 -0.36
CA ASP A 250 2.09 -5.88 0.66
C ASP A 250 2.64 -7.13 1.37
N LYS A 251 3.28 -8.03 0.63
CA LYS A 251 3.91 -9.24 1.18
C LYS A 251 5.12 -8.93 2.03
N LEU A 252 6.01 -8.05 1.58
CA LEU A 252 7.16 -7.62 2.38
C LEU A 252 6.71 -6.97 3.70
N MET A 253 5.65 -6.14 3.68
CA MET A 253 5.03 -5.59 4.89
C MET A 253 4.33 -6.64 5.74
N GLN A 254 3.71 -7.66 5.11
CA GLN A 254 3.04 -8.76 5.81
C GLN A 254 4.03 -9.60 6.61
N TYR A 255 5.19 -9.91 6.02
CA TYR A 255 6.24 -10.70 6.67
C TYR A 255 7.18 -9.88 7.57
N GLN A 256 6.92 -8.57 7.74
CA GLN A 256 7.73 -7.64 8.53
C GLN A 256 9.19 -7.54 8.03
N ILE A 257 9.38 -7.62 6.72
CA ILE A 257 10.67 -7.32 6.09
C ILE A 257 10.83 -5.82 5.95
N VAL A 258 9.73 -5.12 5.65
CA VAL A 258 9.64 -3.66 5.57
C VAL A 258 8.49 -3.18 6.43
N ASP A 259 8.57 -1.94 6.90
CA ASP A 259 7.51 -1.31 7.67
C ASP A 259 6.67 -0.34 6.81
N PRO A 260 5.37 -0.17 7.14
CA PRO A 260 4.51 0.80 6.47
C PRO A 260 5.07 2.24 6.48
N THR A 261 5.91 2.57 7.48
CA THR A 261 6.54 3.88 7.63
C THR A 261 7.77 4.08 6.77
N ASP A 262 8.42 3.00 6.34
CA ASP A 262 9.42 3.08 5.29
C ASP A 262 8.69 3.50 4.01
N GLY A 263 7.50 2.90 3.82
CA GLY A 263 6.52 3.08 2.75
C GLY A 263 6.22 4.50 2.27
N GLY A 264 6.14 5.44 3.20
CA GLY A 264 5.13 6.49 3.11
C GLY A 264 5.60 7.89 2.70
N VAL A 265 6.91 8.14 2.63
CA VAL A 265 7.45 9.50 2.39
C VAL A 265 8.32 9.55 1.14
N ASP A 266 9.00 8.45 0.82
CA ASP A 266 9.92 8.35 -0.31
C ASP A 266 9.31 7.55 -1.49
N VAL A 267 7.99 7.39 -1.52
CA VAL A 267 7.26 6.77 -2.67
C VAL A 267 7.69 7.36 -4.01
N PRO A 268 7.90 8.69 -4.16
CA PRO A 268 8.41 9.27 -5.41
C PRO A 268 9.85 8.86 -5.75
N GLN A 269 10.62 8.40 -4.76
CA GLN A 269 12.05 8.09 -4.86
C GLN A 269 12.30 6.59 -5.14
N TRP A 270 11.44 5.70 -4.62
CA TRP A 270 11.54 4.25 -4.81
C TRP A 270 11.11 3.78 -6.18
N VAL A 271 10.09 4.44 -6.71
CA VAL A 271 9.56 4.15 -8.02
C VAL A 271 10.46 4.93 -8.96
N GLY A 272 11.58 4.32 -9.37
CA GLY A 272 12.50 4.79 -10.41
C GLY A 272 11.85 4.95 -11.79
N TYR A 273 10.58 5.33 -11.85
CA TYR A 273 9.90 5.88 -13.02
C TYR A 273 10.44 7.28 -13.31
N ARG A 274 11.72 7.34 -13.68
CA ARG A 274 12.24 8.45 -14.47
C ARG A 274 11.65 8.51 -15.88
N GLN A 275 10.99 7.45 -16.34
CA GLN A 275 10.47 7.37 -17.71
C GLN A 275 9.43 8.45 -18.05
N LEU A 276 8.80 9.07 -17.05
CA LEU A 276 7.99 10.29 -17.22
C LEU A 276 8.60 11.52 -16.52
N SER A 277 9.71 11.35 -15.80
CA SER A 277 10.40 12.46 -15.12
C SER A 277 11.22 13.32 -16.07
N GLU A 278 11.56 12.84 -17.28
CA GLU A 278 12.21 13.69 -18.30
C GLU A 278 11.29 14.84 -18.76
N VAL A 279 9.99 14.79 -18.44
CA VAL A 279 9.05 15.89 -18.71
C VAL A 279 8.77 16.75 -17.46
N SER A 280 9.10 16.30 -16.24
CA SER A 280 9.00 17.05 -14.95
C SER A 280 7.60 17.65 -14.60
N PRO A 281 7.30 18.06 -13.35
CA PRO A 281 7.19 17.24 -12.14
C PRO A 281 5.83 17.42 -11.38
N MET A 282 5.68 16.75 -10.23
CA MET A 282 4.66 16.93 -9.16
C MET A 282 3.28 16.26 -9.31
N ASN A 283 3.20 14.96 -9.58
CA ASN A 283 2.04 14.21 -9.10
C ASN A 283 2.41 12.81 -8.63
N LEU A 284 1.91 12.46 -7.44
CA LEU A 284 1.65 11.07 -7.11
C LEU A 284 0.65 10.59 -8.17
N SER A 285 1.05 9.69 -9.07
CA SER A 285 0.08 9.01 -9.93
C SER A 285 -0.80 8.13 -9.03
N ALA A 286 -1.96 7.67 -9.51
CA ALA A 286 -2.84 6.91 -8.60
C ALA A 286 -2.21 5.60 -8.12
N PHE A 287 -1.20 5.08 -8.80
CA PHE A 287 -0.46 3.92 -8.31
C PHE A 287 0.34 4.25 -7.05
N GLU A 288 1.07 5.37 -7.01
CA GLU A 288 1.77 5.79 -5.80
C GLU A 288 0.78 6.05 -4.65
N TRP A 289 -0.40 6.60 -4.97
CA TRP A 289 -1.50 6.71 -4.01
C TRP A 289 -2.03 5.35 -3.53
N ASP A 290 -2.16 4.37 -4.41
CA ASP A 290 -2.62 3.03 -4.05
C ASP A 290 -1.60 2.32 -3.14
N LEU A 291 -0.30 2.48 -3.41
CA LEU A 291 0.77 1.97 -2.54
C LEU A 291 0.73 2.64 -1.16
N LEU A 292 0.61 3.98 -1.13
CA LEU A 292 0.52 4.75 0.11
C LEU A 292 -0.72 4.35 0.93
N ARG A 293 -1.87 4.24 0.27
CA ARG A 293 -3.12 3.76 0.89
C ARG A 293 -2.94 2.36 1.46
N ALA A 294 -2.36 1.43 0.70
CA ALA A 294 -2.11 0.07 1.15
C ALA A 294 -1.21 0.03 2.40
N ALA A 295 -0.16 0.86 2.45
CA ALA A 295 0.71 0.97 3.63
C ALA A 295 -0.06 1.49 4.87
N ILE A 296 -0.84 2.57 4.71
CA ILE A 296 -1.67 3.13 5.79
C ILE A 296 -2.71 2.10 6.27
N ASP A 297 -3.39 1.44 5.35
CA ASP A 297 -4.37 0.39 5.68
C ASP A 297 -3.70 -0.79 6.39
N LYS A 298 -2.45 -1.14 6.04
CA LYS A 298 -1.67 -2.14 6.75
C LYS A 298 -1.40 -1.73 8.20
N ALA A 299 -0.93 -0.50 8.42
CA ALA A 299 -0.69 0.04 9.76
C ALA A 299 -1.98 0.06 10.59
N ASN A 300 -3.09 0.51 10.00
CA ASN A 300 -4.42 0.48 10.61
C ASN A 300 -4.84 -0.95 10.97
N GLY A 301 -4.65 -1.90 10.05
CA GLY A 301 -4.96 -3.31 10.24
C GLY A 301 -4.17 -3.96 11.38
N ARG A 302 -2.87 -3.62 11.53
CA ARG A 302 -2.03 -4.06 12.65
C ARG A 302 -2.60 -3.56 13.99
N VAL A 303 -3.00 -2.29 14.08
CA VAL A 303 -3.61 -1.71 15.29
C VAL A 303 -4.96 -2.34 15.62
N VAL A 304 -5.84 -2.50 14.63
CA VAL A 304 -7.14 -3.15 14.82
C VAL A 304 -6.97 -4.59 15.32
N SER A 305 -6.02 -5.33 14.76
CA SER A 305 -5.73 -6.72 15.16
C SER A 305 -5.20 -6.79 16.60
N ALA A 306 -4.26 -5.91 16.97
CA ALA A 306 -3.74 -5.82 18.33
C ALA A 306 -4.82 -5.43 19.34
N ARG A 307 -5.69 -4.47 19.00
CA ARG A 307 -6.84 -4.07 19.83
C ARG A 307 -7.78 -5.25 20.09
N ARG A 308 -8.11 -6.02 19.04
CA ARG A 308 -8.95 -7.23 19.18
C ARG A 308 -8.31 -8.25 20.13
N LYS A 309 -7.00 -8.46 20.02
CA LYS A 309 -6.24 -9.37 20.92
C LYS A 309 -6.28 -8.89 22.38
N VAL A 310 -6.10 -7.58 22.63
CA VAL A 310 -6.22 -7.00 23.98
C VAL A 310 -7.61 -7.22 24.55
N VAL A 311 -8.67 -6.95 23.77
CA VAL A 311 -10.06 -7.15 24.24
C VAL A 311 -10.33 -8.62 24.58
N ALA A 312 -9.85 -9.56 23.76
CA ALA A 312 -10.00 -10.98 24.02
C ALA A 312 -9.28 -11.42 25.31
N LEU A 313 -8.03 -11.01 25.49
CA LEU A 313 -7.23 -11.35 26.67
C LEU A 313 -7.77 -10.71 27.95
N ARG A 314 -8.30 -9.47 27.89
CA ARG A 314 -8.98 -8.84 29.04
C ARG A 314 -10.19 -9.64 29.48
N LYS A 315 -11.01 -10.10 28.52
CA LYS A 315 -12.18 -10.94 28.81
C LYS A 315 -11.77 -12.25 29.48
N GLU A 316 -10.71 -12.89 29.00
CA GLU A 316 -10.19 -14.13 29.58
C GLU A 316 -9.63 -13.92 31.01
N ASP A 317 -8.91 -12.83 31.23
CA ASP A 317 -8.40 -12.43 32.55
C ASP A 317 -9.54 -12.14 33.55
N ASP A 318 -10.59 -11.45 33.11
CA ASP A 318 -11.79 -11.20 33.91
C ASP A 318 -12.53 -12.52 34.25
N ASP A 319 -12.69 -13.42 33.28
CA ASP A 319 -13.35 -14.72 33.46
C ASP A 319 -12.56 -15.63 34.42
N THR A 320 -11.22 -15.62 34.33
CA THR A 320 -10.35 -16.37 35.25
C THR A 320 -10.38 -15.81 36.67
N ARG A 321 -10.36 -14.48 36.84
CA ARG A 321 -10.55 -13.85 38.16
C ARG A 321 -11.93 -14.13 38.75
N ALA A 322 -12.98 -14.12 37.92
CA ALA A 322 -14.34 -14.44 38.35
C ALA A 322 -14.43 -15.89 38.86
N LYS A 323 -13.83 -16.84 38.15
CA LYS A 323 -13.75 -18.26 38.58
C LYS A 323 -12.95 -18.43 39.87
N ALA A 324 -11.81 -17.74 40.01
CA ALA A 324 -11.00 -17.79 41.24
C ALA A 324 -11.77 -17.25 42.46
N LYS A 325 -12.53 -16.16 42.29
CA LYS A 325 -13.40 -15.59 43.34
C LYS A 325 -14.60 -16.49 43.68
N ALA A 326 -15.15 -17.20 42.70
CA ALA A 326 -16.21 -18.17 42.93
C ALA A 326 -15.70 -19.43 43.67
N GLY A 327 -14.46 -19.85 43.41
CA GLY A 327 -13.81 -20.97 44.10
C GLY A 327 -13.38 -20.67 45.55
N SER A 328 -13.19 -19.39 45.91
CA SER A 328 -12.78 -18.98 47.26
C SER A 328 -13.94 -18.77 48.25
N GLY A 329 -15.18 -19.12 47.87
CA GLY A 329 -16.33 -19.13 48.78
C GLY A 329 -16.91 -17.75 49.15
N LEU A 330 -16.46 -16.66 48.53
CA LEU A 330 -17.04 -15.33 48.71
C LEU A 330 -18.22 -15.13 47.74
N ILE A 331 -19.45 -15.29 48.25
CA ILE A 331 -20.69 -15.02 47.50
C ILE A 331 -20.69 -13.54 47.05
N PRO A 332 -20.61 -13.23 45.74
CA PRO A 332 -20.68 -11.86 45.28
C PRO A 332 -22.11 -11.36 45.46
N THR A 333 -22.31 -10.30 46.24
CA THR A 333 -23.64 -9.67 46.35
C THR A 333 -24.12 -9.20 44.97
N TRP A 334 -25.40 -9.37 44.66
CA TRP A 334 -26.05 -9.00 43.38
C TRP A 334 -25.70 -7.58 42.88
N ARG A 335 -25.37 -6.65 43.79
CA ARG A 335 -24.89 -5.30 43.47
C ARG A 335 -23.56 -5.27 42.72
N SER A 336 -22.68 -6.26 42.93
CA SER A 336 -21.37 -6.38 42.28
C SER A 336 -21.51 -6.83 40.82
N ILE A 337 -22.45 -7.75 40.56
CA ILE A 337 -22.74 -8.29 39.22
C ILE A 337 -23.37 -7.20 38.33
N LEU A 338 -24.25 -6.37 38.89
CA LEU A 338 -24.86 -5.25 38.15
C LEU A 338 -23.87 -4.13 37.80
N ARG A 339 -22.84 -3.89 38.63
CA ARG A 339 -21.79 -2.90 38.31
C ARG A 339 -20.89 -3.33 37.16
N LEU A 340 -20.55 -4.62 37.06
CA LEU A 340 -19.79 -5.17 35.92
C LEU A 340 -20.61 -5.13 34.63
N SER A 341 -21.90 -5.50 34.69
CA SER A 341 -22.78 -5.47 33.52
C SER A 341 -22.96 -4.04 32.96
N ARG A 342 -23.11 -3.02 33.83
CA ARG A 342 -23.19 -1.61 33.41
C ARG A 342 -21.89 -1.07 32.79
N ARG A 343 -20.72 -1.54 33.23
CA ARG A 343 -19.42 -1.13 32.66
C ARG A 343 -19.23 -1.69 31.26
N VAL A 344 -19.68 -2.92 31.01
CA VAL A 344 -19.60 -3.58 29.69
C VAL A 344 -20.60 -2.98 28.69
N SER A 345 -21.81 -2.61 29.13
CA SER A 345 -22.82 -1.99 28.25
C SER A 345 -22.45 -0.58 27.76
N ASN A 346 -21.77 0.21 28.59
CA ASN A 346 -21.34 1.58 28.21
C ASN A 346 -20.17 1.60 27.21
N LEU A 347 -19.43 0.49 27.05
CA LEU A 347 -18.36 0.34 26.06
C LEU A 347 -18.87 -0.02 24.66
N SER A 348 -20.14 -0.44 24.53
CA SER A 348 -20.73 -0.92 23.27
C SER A 348 -21.43 0.16 22.44
N LEU A 349 -21.61 1.39 22.96
CA LEU A 349 -22.50 2.38 22.34
C LEU A 349 -21.85 3.65 21.75
N SER A 350 -20.53 3.81 21.79
CA SER A 350 -19.87 4.94 21.12
C SER A 350 -19.19 4.52 19.82
N VAL A 351 -20.02 4.16 18.84
CA VAL A 351 -19.66 4.08 17.42
C VAL A 351 -20.49 5.13 16.69
N HIS A 352 -19.99 6.37 16.63
CA HIS A 352 -20.34 7.36 15.61
C HIS A 352 -19.13 8.28 15.40
N PHE A 353 -18.88 8.56 14.12
CA PHE A 353 -17.74 9.30 13.59
C PHE A 353 -17.78 10.81 13.95
N ILE A 354 -16.59 11.46 13.85
CA ILE A 354 -16.28 12.91 13.79
C ILE A 354 -15.89 13.63 15.10
N SER A 355 -14.57 13.72 15.35
CA SER A 355 -13.80 14.96 15.69
C SER A 355 -12.34 14.57 15.99
N VAL A 356 -11.42 14.75 15.02
CA VAL A 356 -10.15 14.01 14.94
C VAL A 356 -8.97 14.64 15.72
N ALA A 357 -9.04 15.89 16.19
CA ALA A 357 -7.83 16.55 16.71
C ALA A 357 -7.76 16.69 18.25
N LYS A 358 -8.89 16.89 18.95
CA LYS A 358 -8.90 17.17 20.41
C LYS A 358 -9.14 15.93 21.27
N ASP A 359 -9.91 14.97 20.76
CA ASP A 359 -10.37 13.78 21.50
C ASP A 359 -9.33 12.64 21.49
N THR A 360 -8.30 12.74 20.66
CA THR A 360 -7.22 11.74 20.56
C THR A 360 -6.24 11.83 21.73
N ASN A 361 -5.96 13.01 22.26
CA ASN A 361 -5.06 13.15 23.42
C ASN A 361 -5.76 12.67 24.70
N GLU A 362 -7.00 13.09 24.94
CA GLU A 362 -7.80 12.64 26.09
C GLU A 362 -8.13 11.13 26.04
N ARG A 363 -8.39 10.53 24.87
CA ARG A 363 -8.52 9.07 24.75
C ARG A 363 -7.21 8.33 24.91
N THR A 364 -6.08 8.91 24.49
CA THR A 364 -4.77 8.29 24.72
C THR A 364 -4.41 8.35 26.19
N ASP A 365 -4.71 9.45 26.87
CA ASP A 365 -4.44 9.65 28.31
C ASP A 365 -5.40 8.84 29.19
N GLN A 366 -6.70 8.80 28.87
CA GLN A 366 -7.65 7.89 29.52
C GLN A 366 -7.33 6.42 29.26
N MET A 367 -6.78 6.08 28.08
CA MET A 367 -6.39 4.69 27.78
C MET A 367 -5.02 4.32 28.36
N ASN A 368 -4.10 5.28 28.51
CA ASN A 368 -2.86 5.13 29.29
C ASN A 368 -3.18 4.97 30.79
N LEU A 369 -4.17 5.69 31.33
CA LEU A 369 -4.72 5.46 32.66
C LEU A 369 -5.34 4.06 32.81
N LEU A 370 -6.02 3.55 31.77
CA LEU A 370 -6.52 2.16 31.71
C LEU A 370 -5.42 1.10 31.45
N VAL A 371 -4.19 1.53 31.14
CA VAL A 371 -2.99 0.67 31.05
C VAL A 371 -2.26 0.65 32.39
N GLU A 372 -2.29 1.76 33.15
CA GLU A 372 -1.69 1.85 34.50
C GLU A 372 -2.55 1.24 35.60
N GLU A 373 -3.89 1.25 35.50
CA GLU A 373 -4.79 0.63 36.50
C GLU A 373 -4.92 -0.90 36.37
N ALA A 374 -4.24 -1.54 35.42
CA ALA A 374 -4.27 -2.98 35.28
C ALA A 374 -3.17 -3.61 36.14
N ASP A 375 -3.49 -3.93 37.40
CA ASP A 375 -2.86 -5.04 38.15
C ASP A 375 -3.13 -6.34 37.36
N ALA A 376 -2.43 -6.52 36.24
CA ALA A 376 -2.62 -7.63 35.31
C ALA A 376 -1.69 -8.78 35.71
N ASP A 377 -2.24 -9.75 36.43
CA ASP A 377 -1.54 -10.99 36.81
C ASP A 377 -1.21 -11.89 35.58
N SER A 378 -1.68 -11.53 34.38
CA SER A 378 -1.40 -12.25 33.13
C SER A 378 -0.26 -11.60 32.32
N PRO A 379 0.92 -12.25 32.21
CA PRO A 379 2.03 -11.78 31.37
C PRO A 379 1.64 -11.58 29.90
N GLN A 380 0.69 -12.37 29.40
CA GLN A 380 0.20 -12.29 28.02
C GLN A 380 -0.60 -11.00 27.78
N LEU A 381 -1.42 -10.58 28.74
CA LEU A 381 -2.17 -9.33 28.66
C LEU A 381 -1.24 -8.12 28.70
N VAL A 382 -0.23 -8.14 29.57
CA VAL A 382 0.80 -7.08 29.64
C VAL A 382 1.56 -6.98 28.31
N ALA A 383 1.97 -8.10 27.71
CA ALA A 383 2.63 -8.12 26.41
C ALA A 383 1.72 -7.58 25.30
N ALA A 384 0.44 -7.94 25.30
CA ALA A 384 -0.53 -7.45 24.31
C ALA A 384 -0.80 -5.95 24.44
N LEU A 385 -0.86 -5.41 25.66
CA LEU A 385 -1.02 -3.97 25.90
C LEU A 385 0.21 -3.18 25.43
N LYS A 386 1.43 -3.68 25.71
CA LYS A 386 2.68 -3.09 25.20
C LYS A 386 2.71 -3.08 23.67
N ALA A 387 2.37 -4.21 23.05
CA ALA A 387 2.31 -4.32 21.59
C ALA A 387 1.28 -3.36 20.97
N TYR A 388 0.08 -3.26 21.55
CA TYR A 388 -0.96 -2.34 21.10
C TYR A 388 -0.52 -0.87 21.19
N SER A 389 0.12 -0.48 22.30
CA SER A 389 0.68 0.87 22.47
C SER A 389 1.75 1.18 21.42
N SER A 390 2.68 0.24 21.20
CA SER A 390 3.74 0.39 20.19
C SER A 390 3.17 0.55 18.78
N LEU A 391 2.24 -0.32 18.37
CA LEU A 391 1.61 -0.26 17.05
C LEU A 391 0.78 1.01 16.85
N THR A 392 0.17 1.53 17.91
CA THR A 392 -0.56 2.81 17.85
C THR A 392 0.40 3.98 17.64
N LYS A 393 1.61 3.94 18.19
CA LYS A 393 2.66 4.94 17.92
C LYS A 393 3.15 4.85 16.46
N GLU A 394 3.38 3.65 15.95
CA GLU A 394 3.76 3.40 14.56
C GLU A 394 2.70 3.91 13.58
N GLN A 395 1.42 3.64 13.83
CA GLN A 395 0.30 4.15 13.02
C GLN A 395 0.27 5.69 12.98
N ARG A 396 0.45 6.35 14.14
CA ARG A 396 0.53 7.83 14.20
C ARG A 396 1.75 8.36 13.44
N MET A 397 2.88 7.69 13.56
CA MET A 397 4.10 8.06 12.85
C MET A 397 3.92 7.92 11.34
N ALA A 398 3.29 6.84 10.86
CA ALA A 398 2.97 6.65 9.44
C ALA A 398 2.09 7.80 8.93
N LEU A 399 1.03 8.16 9.66
CA LEU A 399 0.18 9.28 9.28
C LEU A 399 0.92 10.63 9.29
N SER A 400 1.71 10.91 10.34
CA SER A 400 2.52 12.15 10.43
C SER A 400 3.47 12.28 9.24
N LYS A 401 4.22 11.21 8.98
CA LYS A 401 5.15 11.11 7.84
C LYS A 401 4.45 11.32 6.50
N THR A 402 3.29 10.70 6.28
CA THR A 402 2.50 10.92 5.07
C THR A 402 2.04 12.37 4.92
N LEU A 403 1.57 12.99 6.01
CA LEU A 403 1.15 14.39 5.99
C LEU A 403 2.32 15.34 5.75
N GLU A 404 3.47 15.07 6.37
CA GLU A 404 4.72 15.81 6.13
C GLU A 404 5.18 15.70 4.67
N GLY A 405 5.11 14.50 4.08
CA GLY A 405 5.38 14.28 2.66
C GLY A 405 4.39 15.03 1.75
N PHE A 406 3.10 15.03 2.10
CA PHE A 406 2.11 15.79 1.35
C PHE A 406 2.35 17.30 1.43
N ILE A 407 2.70 17.81 2.62
CA ILE A 407 3.08 19.21 2.83
C ILE A 407 4.35 19.55 2.04
N SER A 408 5.34 18.65 1.97
CA SER A 408 6.56 18.89 1.20
C SER A 408 6.29 18.96 -0.31
N CYS A 409 5.30 18.23 -0.82
CA CYS A 409 4.83 18.36 -2.19
C CYS A 409 4.07 19.67 -2.44
N LEU A 410 3.23 20.12 -1.49
CA LEU A 410 2.43 21.34 -1.65
C LEU A 410 3.24 22.64 -1.41
N ALA A 411 4.20 22.58 -0.49
CA ALA A 411 5.00 23.71 -0.03
C ALA A 411 6.51 23.34 0.02
N PRO A 412 7.13 23.04 -1.14
CA PRO A 412 8.51 22.57 -1.24
C PRO A 412 9.50 23.52 -0.59
N SER A 413 10.65 22.98 -0.15
CA SER A 413 11.70 23.79 0.49
C SER A 413 12.31 24.83 -0.43
N SER A 414 12.83 25.90 0.15
CA SER A 414 13.59 26.92 -0.59
C SER A 414 14.83 26.34 -1.27
N THR A 415 15.30 25.18 -0.79
CA THR A 415 16.42 24.40 -1.32
C THR A 415 16.00 23.32 -2.31
N ALA A 416 14.69 23.09 -2.50
CA ALA A 416 14.19 22.11 -3.46
C ALA A 416 14.38 22.62 -4.90
N PRO A 417 14.41 21.72 -5.91
CA PRO A 417 14.62 22.10 -7.31
C PRO A 417 13.57 23.10 -7.85
N HIS A 418 12.36 23.10 -7.28
CA HIS A 418 11.25 23.98 -7.66
C HIS A 418 10.59 24.58 -6.41
N PRO A 419 11.18 25.60 -5.78
CA PRO A 419 10.63 26.19 -4.56
C PRO A 419 9.34 26.97 -4.85
N ASN A 420 8.35 26.88 -3.97
CA ASN A 420 7.14 27.70 -4.02
C ASN A 420 7.01 28.55 -2.73
N PRO A 421 7.62 29.76 -2.70
CA PRO A 421 7.62 30.60 -1.50
C PRO A 421 6.22 31.11 -1.13
N GLN A 422 5.29 31.22 -2.10
CA GLN A 422 3.91 31.65 -1.83
C GLN A 422 3.10 30.57 -1.11
N ALA A 423 3.24 29.30 -1.51
CA ALA A 423 2.54 28.19 -0.84
C ALA A 423 2.89 28.10 0.65
N ARG A 424 4.15 28.35 1.02
CA ARG A 424 4.60 28.38 2.43
C ARG A 424 3.94 29.46 3.26
N THR A 425 3.68 30.61 2.64
CA THR A 425 2.95 31.69 3.31
C THR A 425 1.50 31.28 3.56
N VAL A 426 0.87 30.55 2.64
CA VAL A 426 -0.55 30.14 2.70
C VAL A 426 -0.81 29.00 3.70
N VAL A 427 0.20 28.18 3.99
CA VAL A 427 0.13 27.02 4.91
C VAL A 427 0.56 27.39 6.35
N SER A 428 1.00 28.62 6.61
CA SER A 428 1.33 29.05 7.97
C SER A 428 0.07 29.23 8.83
N GLU A 429 0.21 28.98 10.14
CA GLU A 429 -0.84 29.23 11.12
C GLU A 429 -1.33 30.68 11.06
N SER A 430 -0.40 31.63 10.94
CA SER A 430 -0.70 33.05 10.79
C SER A 430 -1.54 33.38 9.56
N ALA A 431 -1.33 32.71 8.43
CA ALA A 431 -2.14 32.94 7.23
C ALA A 431 -3.49 32.23 7.31
N TRP A 432 -3.56 31.08 7.98
CA TRP A 432 -4.81 30.37 8.22
C TRP A 432 -5.76 31.20 9.11
N GLU A 433 -5.26 31.75 10.21
CA GLU A 433 -6.05 32.59 11.12
C GLU A 433 -6.50 33.92 10.50
N ASN A 434 -5.74 34.43 9.53
CA ASN A 434 -6.04 35.69 8.84
C ASN A 434 -6.81 35.50 7.51
N ARG A 435 -7.30 34.30 7.19
CA ARG A 435 -8.22 34.13 6.06
C ARG A 435 -9.56 34.76 6.43
N ALA A 436 -9.92 35.84 5.73
CA ALA A 436 -11.28 36.36 5.78
C ALA A 436 -12.23 35.24 5.30
N ASN A 437 -13.06 34.73 6.21
CA ASN A 437 -14.12 33.77 5.90
C ASN A 437 -15.20 34.39 5.04
#